data_AF-A0A1Y3KVA1-F1
#
_entry.id   AF-A0A1Y3KVA1-F1
#
_cell.length_a   1.000
_cell.length_b   1.000
_cell.length_c   1.000
_cell.angle_alpha   90.00
_cell.angle_beta   90.00
_cell.angle_gamma   90.00
#
_symmetry.space_group_name_H-M   'P 1'
#
loop_
_entity.id
_entity.type
_entity.pdbx_description
1 polymer ?
#
loop_
_entity_poly.entity_id
_entity_poly.type
_entity_poly.pdbx_seq_one_letter_code
_entity_poly.pdbx_strand_id
1 'polypeptide(L)'
;MKIEFLTDRGYEGSVSVEAGPFKKWLKINHPEIEVVSPQNATIFDLHDFSYIMPLVNLANDMTLQNYLSLVIQYLETYRNSRLEGDSDEVQISAFYQDGIVTKEFKFKGSTDALKSSMKKFDLNKFMETP
;
A
#
# COMPACT_ATOMS: atom_id res chain seq x y z
N MET A 1 5.07 8.15 -11.84
CA MET A 1 4.00 8.12 -10.81
C MET A 1 4.56 8.71 -9.54
N LYS A 2 3.75 9.41 -8.73
CA LYS A 2 4.15 9.92 -7.41
C LYS A 2 3.36 9.20 -6.33
N ILE A 3 4.05 8.75 -5.29
CA ILE A 3 3.46 8.12 -4.10
C ILE A 3 3.87 8.98 -2.89
N GLU A 4 2.90 9.54 -2.20
CA GLU A 4 3.13 10.30 -0.98
C GLU A 4 2.75 9.43 0.22
N PHE A 5 3.71 9.11 1.07
CA PHE A 5 3.42 8.44 2.34
C PHE A 5 2.86 9.46 3.33
N LEU A 6 1.84 9.05 4.06
CA LEU A 6 1.19 9.86 5.08
C LEU A 6 1.44 9.28 6.47
N THR A 7 1.37 10.15 7.45
CA THR A 7 1.27 9.77 8.86
C THR A 7 -0.16 9.32 9.17
N ASP A 8 -0.30 8.24 9.92
CA ASP A 8 -1.61 7.74 10.36
C ASP A 8 -1.99 8.32 11.72
N ARG A 9 -3.12 9.03 11.78
CA ARG A 9 -3.64 9.61 13.03
C ARG A 9 -4.11 8.54 14.02
N GLY A 10 -4.47 7.35 13.54
CA GLY A 10 -4.78 6.19 14.38
C GLY A 10 -3.56 5.69 15.18
N TYR A 11 -2.35 6.04 14.74
CA TYR A 11 -1.08 5.66 15.36
C TYR A 11 -0.25 6.89 15.73
N GLU A 12 -0.89 7.90 16.33
CA GLU A 12 -0.23 9.11 16.86
C GLU A 12 0.58 9.91 15.83
N GLY A 13 0.21 9.83 14.55
CA GLY A 13 0.97 10.50 13.48
C GLY A 13 2.24 9.76 13.09
N SER A 14 2.31 8.46 13.37
CA SER A 14 3.40 7.57 12.95
C SER A 14 3.18 7.06 11.51
N VAL A 15 4.25 6.52 10.92
CA VAL A 15 4.22 5.80 9.64
C VAL A 15 4.46 4.32 9.92
N SER A 16 3.90 3.41 9.12
CA SER A 16 4.13 1.98 9.35
C SER A 16 5.59 1.61 9.12
N VAL A 17 6.03 0.55 9.81
CA VAL A 17 7.38 -0.02 9.68
C VAL A 17 7.75 -0.40 8.24
N GLU A 18 6.77 -0.79 7.43
CA GLU A 18 6.98 -1.17 6.02
C GLU A 18 7.33 0.01 5.11
N ALA A 19 7.13 1.27 5.53
CA ALA A 19 7.45 2.43 4.70
C ALA A 19 8.92 2.48 4.30
N GLY A 20 9.83 2.19 5.24
CA GLY A 20 11.28 2.19 4.96
C GLY A 20 11.67 1.12 3.94
N PRO A 21 11.42 -0.18 4.22
CA PRO A 21 11.65 -1.28 3.31
C PRO A 21 10.99 -1.10 1.94
N PHE A 22 9.71 -0.71 1.90
CA PHE A 22 8.98 -0.51 0.64
C PHE A 22 9.56 0.64 -0.19
N LYS A 23 9.87 1.79 0.43
CA LYS A 23 10.55 2.91 -0.26
C LYS A 23 11.91 2.49 -0.81
N LYS A 24 12.69 1.73 -0.04
CA LYS A 24 13.99 1.22 -0.48
C LYS A 24 13.83 0.29 -1.67
N TRP A 25 12.87 -0.63 -1.60
CA TRP A 25 12.57 -1.56 -2.69
C TRP A 25 12.10 -0.81 -3.96
N LEU A 26 11.24 0.19 -3.84
CA LEU A 26 10.82 1.05 -4.95
C LEU A 26 12.02 1.77 -5.58
N LYS A 27 12.91 2.36 -4.77
CA LYS A 27 14.10 3.04 -5.30
C LYS A 27 15.02 2.12 -6.11
N ILE A 28 15.07 0.83 -5.78
CA ILE A 28 15.91 -0.17 -6.45
C ILE A 28 15.23 -0.69 -7.72
N ASN A 29 13.95 -1.05 -7.65
CA ASN A 29 13.25 -1.76 -8.72
C ASN A 29 12.43 -0.85 -9.64
N HIS A 30 12.04 0.33 -9.15
CA HIS A 30 11.19 1.31 -9.82
C HIS A 30 11.72 2.74 -9.59
N PRO A 31 12.97 3.06 -9.99
CA PRO A 31 13.59 4.37 -9.75
C PRO A 31 12.84 5.55 -10.40
N GLU A 32 11.97 5.28 -11.37
CA GLU A 32 11.07 6.25 -12.00
C GLU A 32 9.91 6.73 -11.11
N ILE A 33 9.68 6.07 -9.98
CA ILE A 33 8.62 6.42 -9.03
C ILE A 33 9.16 7.40 -7.99
N GLU A 34 8.55 8.59 -7.95
CA GLU A 34 8.83 9.58 -6.91
C GLU A 34 8.12 9.17 -5.61
N VAL A 35 8.88 8.91 -4.55
CA VAL A 35 8.34 8.60 -3.22
C VAL A 35 8.63 9.76 -2.27
N VAL A 36 7.58 10.46 -1.86
CA VAL A 36 7.64 11.48 -0.81
C VAL A 36 7.29 10.84 0.52
N SER A 37 8.09 11.12 1.55
CA SER A 37 7.88 10.62 2.90
C SER A 37 7.78 11.78 3.88
N PRO A 38 6.98 11.65 4.94
CA PRO A 38 6.87 12.69 5.94
C PRO A 38 8.21 12.87 6.65
N GLN A 39 8.53 14.11 7.01
CA GLN A 39 9.74 14.43 7.76
C GLN A 39 9.48 14.22 9.25
N ASN A 40 10.45 13.65 9.97
CA ASN A 40 10.42 13.48 11.43
C ASN A 40 9.23 12.66 11.97
N ALA A 41 8.62 11.79 11.16
CA ALA A 41 7.58 10.90 11.64
C ALA A 41 8.18 9.72 12.42
N THR A 42 7.52 9.34 13.51
CA THR A 42 7.78 8.10 14.23
C THR A 42 7.33 6.89 13.42
N ILE A 43 7.80 5.72 13.80
CA ILE A 43 7.43 4.45 13.17
C ILE A 43 6.54 3.66 14.12
N PHE A 44 5.48 3.06 13.60
CA PHE A 44 4.69 2.07 14.34
C PHE A 44 4.87 0.67 13.73
N ASP A 45 4.88 -0.33 14.61
CA ASP A 45 4.94 -1.76 14.28
C ASP A 45 4.00 -2.48 15.26
N LEU A 46 3.16 -3.38 14.74
CA LEU A 46 2.24 -4.17 15.57
C LEU A 46 2.88 -5.46 16.10
N HIS A 47 4.07 -5.84 15.60
CA HIS A 47 4.78 -7.06 15.98
C HIS A 47 3.95 -8.36 15.84
N ASP A 48 2.96 -8.36 14.94
CA ASP A 48 2.05 -9.49 14.68
C ASP A 48 2.34 -10.18 13.34
N PHE A 49 3.50 -9.89 12.74
CA PHE A 49 3.96 -10.37 11.44
C PHE A 49 3.08 -9.94 10.25
N SER A 50 2.09 -9.05 10.46
CA SER A 50 1.31 -8.49 9.36
C SER A 50 2.10 -7.42 8.60
N TYR A 51 1.90 -7.38 7.28
CA TYR A 51 2.46 -6.34 6.41
C TYR A 51 1.52 -5.15 6.38
N ILE A 52 1.74 -4.21 7.28
CA ILE A 52 0.99 -2.95 7.28
C ILE A 52 1.68 -2.01 6.31
N MET A 53 1.17 -1.90 5.09
CA MET A 53 1.72 -0.99 4.10
C MET A 53 1.54 0.47 4.54
N PRO A 54 2.44 1.39 4.17
CA PRO A 54 2.27 2.80 4.49
C PRO A 54 0.94 3.32 3.96
N LEU A 55 0.28 4.15 4.76
CA LEU A 55 -0.83 4.97 4.27
C LEU A 55 -0.31 5.87 3.17
N VAL A 56 -0.97 5.87 2.01
CA VAL A 56 -0.52 6.67 0.85
C VAL A 56 -1.58 7.63 0.34
N ASN A 57 -1.13 8.72 -0.26
CA ASN A 57 -1.91 9.60 -1.11
C ASN A 57 -1.45 9.46 -2.57
N LEU A 58 -2.42 9.30 -3.46
CA LEU A 58 -2.23 9.02 -4.88
C LEU A 58 -2.94 10.07 -5.74
N ALA A 59 -2.29 10.49 -6.83
CA ALA A 59 -2.73 11.63 -7.64
C ALA A 59 -3.99 11.37 -8.48
N ASN A 60 -4.32 10.11 -8.78
CA ASN A 60 -5.60 9.73 -9.41
C ASN A 60 -5.94 8.24 -9.22
N ASP A 61 -7.13 7.84 -9.63
CA ASP A 61 -7.64 6.46 -9.61
C ASP A 61 -6.79 5.46 -10.41
N MET A 62 -6.31 5.82 -11.61
CA MET A 62 -5.40 4.98 -12.40
C MET A 62 -4.10 4.68 -11.62
N THR A 63 -3.66 5.59 -10.74
CA THR A 63 -2.52 5.34 -9.86
C THR A 63 -2.82 4.34 -8.74
N LEU A 64 -4.08 4.12 -8.34
CA LEU A 64 -4.41 3.08 -7.36
C LEU A 64 -4.08 1.68 -7.87
N GLN A 65 -4.49 1.33 -9.10
CA GLN A 65 -4.19 0.00 -9.65
C GLN A 65 -2.69 -0.25 -9.80
N ASN A 66 -1.95 0.76 -10.24
CA ASN A 66 -0.50 0.70 -10.33
C ASN A 66 0.14 0.53 -8.96
N TYR A 67 -0.33 1.29 -7.96
CA TYR A 67 0.11 1.16 -6.57
C TYR A 67 -0.12 -0.26 -6.03
N LEU A 68 -1.33 -0.80 -6.18
CA LEU A 68 -1.65 -2.15 -5.70
C LEU A 68 -0.80 -3.23 -6.41
N SER A 69 -0.51 -3.04 -7.70
CA SER A 69 0.38 -3.93 -8.45
C SER A 69 1.83 -3.88 -7.93
N LEU A 70 2.31 -2.71 -7.52
CA LEU A 70 3.64 -2.55 -6.90
C LEU A 70 3.69 -3.19 -5.51
N VAL A 71 2.63 -3.02 -4.71
CA VAL A 71 2.52 -3.67 -3.39
C VAL A 71 2.55 -5.19 -3.55
N ILE A 72 1.82 -5.76 -4.52
CA ILE A 72 1.88 -7.20 -4.79
C ILE A 72 3.30 -7.66 -5.15
N GLN A 73 3.98 -6.95 -6.06
CA GLN A 73 5.36 -7.29 -6.45
C GLN A 73 6.33 -7.22 -5.28
N TYR A 74 6.19 -6.19 -4.43
CA TYR A 74 6.95 -6.06 -3.20
C TYR A 74 6.72 -7.27 -2.30
N LEU A 75 5.47 -7.60 -1.95
CA LEU A 75 5.14 -8.72 -1.06
C LEU A 75 5.64 -10.06 -1.60
N GLU A 76 5.56 -10.28 -2.91
CA GLU A 76 6.05 -11.50 -3.55
C GLU A 76 7.58 -11.64 -3.49
N THR A 77 8.30 -10.52 -3.47
CA THR A 77 9.76 -10.52 -3.24
C THR A 77 10.09 -11.15 -1.88
N TYR A 78 9.26 -10.91 -0.85
CA TYR A 78 9.48 -11.40 0.52
C TYR A 78 8.72 -12.70 0.84
N ARG A 79 7.77 -13.11 0.00
CA ARG A 79 7.00 -14.34 0.18
C ARG A 79 7.90 -15.58 0.19
N ASN A 80 8.95 -15.60 -0.63
CA ASN A 80 9.88 -16.72 -0.74
C ASN A 80 10.79 -16.90 0.49
N SER A 81 10.87 -15.91 1.37
CA SER A 81 11.65 -15.96 2.60
C SER A 81 10.83 -16.28 3.85
N ARG A 82 9.51 -16.50 3.71
CA ARG A 82 8.64 -16.81 4.85
C ARG A 82 8.79 -18.26 5.27
N LEU A 83 8.69 -18.50 6.58
CA LEU A 83 8.64 -19.84 7.12
C LEU A 83 7.24 -20.42 6.94
N GLU A 84 7.16 -21.75 6.87
CA GLU A 84 5.88 -22.46 6.84
C GLU A 84 5.10 -22.14 8.13
N GLY A 85 3.90 -21.58 7.98
CA GLY A 85 3.04 -21.17 9.09
C GLY A 85 3.06 -19.67 9.42
N ASP A 86 3.93 -18.87 8.80
CA ASP A 86 3.91 -17.41 8.97
C ASP A 86 2.63 -16.80 8.36
N SER A 87 2.07 -15.81 9.06
CA SER A 87 0.94 -15.03 8.56
C SER A 87 1.31 -14.29 7.27
N ASP A 88 0.40 -14.31 6.30
CA ASP A 88 0.50 -13.52 5.08
C ASP A 88 -0.45 -12.33 5.06
N GLU A 89 -0.94 -11.90 6.22
CA GLU A 89 -1.84 -10.77 6.32
C GLU A 89 -1.17 -9.48 5.84
N VAL A 90 -1.88 -8.76 4.98
CA VAL A 90 -1.51 -7.47 4.42
C VAL A 90 -2.62 -6.49 4.74
N GLN A 91 -2.23 -5.31 5.20
CA GLN A 91 -3.14 -4.19 5.41
C GLN A 91 -2.70 -3.02 4.51
N ILE A 92 -3.64 -2.47 3.74
CA ILE A 92 -3.39 -1.37 2.79
C ILE A 92 -4.45 -0.30 3.02
N SER A 93 -4.01 0.95 3.10
CA SER A 93 -4.88 2.12 3.05
C SER A 93 -4.31 3.14 2.07
N ALA A 94 -5.13 3.61 1.13
CA ALA A 94 -4.71 4.56 0.11
C ALA A 94 -5.83 5.58 -0.16
N PHE A 95 -5.48 6.87 -0.12
CA PHE A 95 -6.31 7.94 -0.66
C PHE A 95 -5.97 8.14 -2.14
N TYR A 96 -6.98 8.34 -2.98
CA TYR A 96 -6.80 8.61 -4.40
C TYR A 96 -7.81 9.63 -4.89
N GLN A 97 -7.46 10.40 -5.92
CA GLN A 97 -8.36 11.36 -6.55
C GLN A 97 -9.16 10.71 -7.69
N ASP A 98 -10.46 10.98 -7.73
CA ASP A 98 -11.37 10.67 -8.83
C ASP A 98 -12.01 11.98 -9.29
N GLY A 99 -11.41 12.60 -10.29
CA GLY A 99 -11.72 13.98 -10.68
C GLY A 99 -11.45 14.96 -9.53
N ILE A 100 -12.51 15.49 -8.93
CA ILE A 100 -12.44 16.43 -7.80
C ILE A 100 -12.64 15.76 -6.43
N VAL A 101 -13.01 14.49 -6.40
CA VAL A 101 -13.37 13.76 -5.19
C VAL A 101 -12.16 12.97 -4.70
N THR A 102 -11.85 13.04 -3.40
CA THR A 102 -10.88 12.14 -2.77
C THR A 102 -11.63 10.92 -2.23
N LYS A 103 -11.25 9.73 -2.69
CA LYS A 103 -11.77 8.44 -2.25
C LYS A 103 -10.74 7.71 -1.42
N GLU A 104 -11.20 6.79 -0.58
CA GLU A 104 -10.35 5.93 0.26
C GLU A 104 -10.51 4.47 -0.16
N PHE A 105 -9.38 3.80 -0.37
CA PHE A 105 -9.30 2.36 -0.52
C PHE A 105 -8.72 1.75 0.75
N LYS A 106 -9.39 0.71 1.26
CA LYS A 106 -8.93 -0.10 2.39
C LYS A 106 -8.97 -1.57 2.04
N PHE A 107 -7.92 -2.30 2.38
CA PHE A 107 -7.84 -3.74 2.23
C PHE A 107 -7.15 -4.37 3.44
N LYS A 108 -7.69 -5.51 3.90
CA LYS A 108 -7.08 -6.38 4.89
C LYS A 108 -7.29 -7.83 4.47
N GLY A 109 -6.23 -8.60 4.33
CA GLY A 109 -6.28 -10.00 3.93
C GLY A 109 -4.94 -10.52 3.41
N SER A 110 -4.91 -11.73 2.87
CA SER A 110 -3.68 -12.34 2.37
C SER A 110 -3.16 -11.70 1.07
N THR A 111 -1.88 -11.91 0.76
CA THR A 111 -1.31 -11.54 -0.56
C THR A 111 -2.10 -12.17 -1.72
N ASP A 112 -2.55 -13.42 -1.57
CA ASP A 112 -3.36 -14.09 -2.59
C ASP A 112 -4.79 -13.53 -2.70
N ALA A 113 -5.40 -13.13 -1.59
CA ALA A 113 -6.68 -12.41 -1.60
C ALA A 113 -6.56 -11.04 -2.27
N LEU A 114 -5.45 -10.33 -2.06
CA LEU A 114 -5.15 -9.06 -2.73
C LEU A 114 -5.03 -9.26 -4.24
N LYS A 115 -4.21 -10.23 -4.68
CA LYS A 115 -4.08 -10.62 -6.09
C LYS A 115 -5.42 -10.99 -6.72
N SER A 116 -6.25 -11.74 -6.00
CA SER A 116 -7.56 -12.18 -6.49
C SER A 116 -8.54 -11.01 -6.62
N SER A 117 -8.48 -10.07 -5.68
CA SER A 117 -9.26 -8.84 -5.72
C SER A 117 -8.83 -7.96 -6.90
N MET A 118 -7.53 -7.88 -7.19
CA MET A 118 -7.00 -7.17 -8.37
C MET A 118 -7.43 -7.80 -9.71
N LYS A 119 -7.48 -9.13 -9.82
CA LYS A 119 -7.98 -9.81 -11.03
C LYS A 119 -9.48 -9.60 -11.28
N LYS A 120 -10.24 -9.35 -10.22
CA LYS A 120 -11.68 -9.07 -10.25
C LYS A 120 -11.99 -7.57 -10.23
N PHE A 121 -10.96 -6.72 -10.20
CA PHE A 121 -11.10 -5.28 -10.06
C PHE A 121 -11.59 -4.68 -11.39
N ASP A 122 -12.89 -4.78 -11.61
CA ASP A 122 -13.59 -4.03 -12.64
C ASP A 122 -13.67 -2.58 -12.18
N LEU A 123 -12.70 -1.77 -12.63
CA LEU A 123 -12.56 -0.37 -12.23
C LEU A 123 -13.87 0.39 -12.44
N ASN A 124 -14.67 0.02 -13.44
CA ASN A 124 -15.97 0.63 -13.72
C ASN A 124 -16.99 0.32 -12.61
N LYS A 125 -17.09 -0.92 -12.14
CA LYS A 125 -18.06 -1.30 -11.08
C LYS A 125 -17.69 -0.75 -9.70
N PHE A 126 -16.40 -0.62 -9.40
CA PHE A 126 -15.95 -0.08 -8.13
C PHE A 126 -16.16 1.45 -8.05
N MET A 127 -16.05 2.14 -9.19
CA MET A 127 -16.25 3.58 -9.31
C MET A 127 -17.73 4.01 -9.42
N GLU A 128 -18.63 3.06 -9.72
CA GLU A 128 -20.09 3.26 -9.79
C GLU A 128 -20.80 3.40 -8.43
N THR A 129 -20.08 3.26 -7.31
CA THR A 129 -20.73 3.43 -5.99
C THR A 129 -20.80 4.93 -5.63
N PRO A 130 -22.00 5.51 -5.44
CA PRO A 130 -22.19 6.92 -5.06
C PRO A 130 -21.64 7.27 -3.68
#